data_AF-A0A9Q5GDH8-F1
#
_entry.id   AF-A0A9Q5GDH8-F1
#
_cell.length_a   1.000
_cell.length_b   1.000
_cell.length_c   1.000
_cell.angle_alpha   90.00
_cell.angle_beta   90.00
_cell.angle_gamma   90.00
#
_symmetry.space_group_name_H-M   'P 1'
#
loop_
_entity.id
_entity.type
_entity.pdbx_description
1 polymer ?
#
loop_
_entity_poly.entity_id
_entity_poly.type
_entity_poly.pdbx_seq_one_letter_code
_entity_poly.pdbx_strand_id
1 'polypeptide(L)'
;MWSRNRFLAKSGILNNVKYTTPINQWTQKHIEIYGENDPFPRENFVSERVVRDGNVITAQGTAFIDFAIEICDWFNLFENQEDRDNFEKEIKGL
;
A
#
# COMPACT_ATOMS: atom_id res chain seq x y z
N MET A 1 10.62 -13.15 -0.79
CA MET A 1 9.47 -12.41 -0.21
C MET A 1 8.38 -12.39 -1.26
N TRP A 2 7.23 -13.00 -0.98
CA TRP A 2 6.10 -13.03 -1.93
C TRP A 2 5.49 -11.63 -2.02
N SER A 3 5.47 -11.03 -3.20
CA SER A 3 4.93 -9.69 -3.43
C SER A 3 3.41 -9.74 -3.55
N ARG A 4 2.67 -9.43 -2.49
CA ARG A 4 1.19 -9.35 -2.55
C ARG A 4 0.72 -8.30 -3.57
N ASN A 5 1.42 -7.18 -3.66
CA ASN A 5 1.07 -6.09 -4.59
C ASN A 5 1.30 -6.49 -6.06
N ARG A 6 2.13 -7.51 -6.34
CA ARG A 6 2.29 -8.05 -7.70
C ARG A 6 0.98 -8.58 -8.27
N PHE A 7 0.13 -9.21 -7.46
CA PHE A 7 -1.16 -9.71 -7.94
C PHE A 7 -2.07 -8.57 -8.40
N LEU A 8 -2.06 -7.44 -7.69
CA LEU A 8 -2.79 -6.23 -8.07
C LEU A 8 -2.21 -5.57 -9.34
N ALA A 9 -0.88 -5.60 -9.49
CA ALA A 9 -0.21 -5.11 -10.69
C ALA A 9 -0.62 -5.95 -11.91
N LYS A 10 -0.53 -7.28 -11.78
CA LYS A 10 -0.87 -8.23 -12.86
C LYS A 10 -2.35 -8.26 -13.22
N SER A 11 -3.25 -7.93 -12.29
CA SER A 11 -4.68 -7.81 -12.61
C SER A 11 -5.01 -6.51 -13.35
N GLY A 12 -4.06 -5.58 -13.47
CA GLY A 12 -4.26 -4.26 -14.08
C GLY A 12 -4.96 -3.24 -13.18
N ILE A 13 -5.26 -3.59 -11.92
CA ILE A 13 -5.90 -2.66 -10.97
C ILE A 13 -5.02 -1.41 -10.77
N LEU A 14 -3.70 -1.59 -10.65
CA LEU A 14 -2.76 -0.49 -10.40
C LEU A 14 -2.58 0.46 -11.60
N ASN A 15 -3.12 0.14 -12.78
CA ASN A 15 -2.97 0.98 -13.97
C ASN A 15 -3.71 2.32 -13.86
N ASN A 16 -4.72 2.40 -12.99
CA ASN A 16 -5.60 3.56 -12.89
C ASN A 16 -5.64 4.19 -11.48
N VAL A 17 -4.78 3.74 -10.56
CA VAL A 17 -4.76 4.22 -9.18
C VAL A 17 -3.33 4.45 -8.71
N LYS A 18 -3.13 5.44 -7.84
CA LYS A 18 -1.88 5.62 -7.11
C LYS A 18 -1.70 4.52 -6.08
N TYR A 19 -0.45 4.09 -5.91
CA TYR A 19 -0.12 3.01 -5.00
C TYR A 19 1.30 3.12 -4.45
N THR A 20 1.55 2.39 -3.38
CA THR A 20 2.89 2.18 -2.81
C THR A 20 3.20 0.69 -2.71
N THR A 21 4.48 0.34 -2.67
CA THR A 21 4.95 -1.05 -2.54
C THR A 21 6.39 -1.08 -2.05
N PRO A 22 6.79 -2.11 -1.27
CA PRO A 22 8.20 -2.31 -0.92
C PRO A 22 9.09 -2.63 -2.13
N ILE A 23 8.53 -3.01 -3.27
CA ILE A 23 9.28 -3.27 -4.51
C ILE A 23 9.28 -2.01 -5.37
N ASN A 24 10.10 -1.04 -5.00
CA ASN A 24 10.26 0.21 -5.76
C ASN A 24 11.08 0.03 -7.05
N GLN A 25 11.80 -1.08 -7.21
CA GLN A 25 12.56 -1.43 -8.41
C GLN A 25 12.37 -2.91 -8.76
N TRP A 26 12.21 -3.21 -10.05
CA TRP A 26 12.21 -4.57 -10.57
C TRP A 26 13.61 -4.93 -11.08
N THR A 27 14.28 -5.80 -10.34
CA THR A 27 15.67 -6.19 -10.60
C THR A 27 15.76 -7.53 -11.36
N GLN A 28 16.96 -7.87 -11.86
CA GLN A 28 17.22 -9.15 -12.51
C GLN A 28 16.79 -10.36 -11.66
N LYS A 29 16.99 -10.29 -10.34
CA LYS A 29 16.53 -11.32 -9.39
C LYS A 29 15.01 -11.52 -9.42
N HIS A 30 14.24 -10.45 -9.64
CA HIS A 30 12.79 -10.57 -9.79
C HIS A 30 12.43 -11.29 -11.08
N ILE A 31 13.14 -11.01 -12.19
CA ILE A 31 12.96 -11.71 -13.46
C ILE A 31 13.27 -13.20 -13.29
N GLU A 32 14.37 -13.56 -12.63
CA GLU A 32 14.75 -14.96 -12.37
C GLU A 32 13.74 -15.69 -11.49
N ILE A 33 13.19 -15.03 -10.47
CA ILE A 33 12.23 -15.64 -9.53
C ILE A 33 10.83 -15.75 -10.15
N TYR A 34 10.38 -14.73 -10.88
CA TYR A 34 8.99 -14.62 -11.35
C TYR A 34 8.80 -14.91 -12.83
N GLY A 35 9.89 -15.01 -13.62
CA GLY A 35 9.85 -15.31 -15.05
C GLY A 35 9.23 -14.21 -15.91
N GLU A 36 9.20 -12.96 -15.44
CA GLU A 36 8.53 -11.86 -16.13
C GLU A 36 9.24 -10.51 -15.94
N ASN A 37 8.96 -9.61 -16.89
CA ASN A 37 9.34 -8.20 -16.80
C ASN A 37 8.52 -7.47 -15.72
N ASP A 38 8.92 -6.24 -15.40
CA ASP A 38 8.28 -5.43 -14.38
C ASP A 38 6.77 -5.28 -14.61
N PRO A 39 5.91 -5.86 -13.75
CA PRO A 39 4.46 -5.77 -13.94
C PRO A 39 3.87 -4.48 -13.38
N PHE A 40 4.67 -3.65 -12.68
CA PHE A 40 4.18 -2.48 -11.95
C PHE A 40 4.14 -1.22 -12.83
N PRO A 41 3.01 -0.50 -12.92
CA PRO A 41 2.91 0.77 -13.63
C PRO A 41 3.63 1.88 -12.83
N ARG A 42 4.92 2.09 -13.12
CA ARG A 42 5.82 2.93 -12.30
C ARG A 42 5.43 4.40 -12.25
N GLU A 43 4.71 4.90 -13.25
CA GLU A 43 4.11 6.24 -13.30
C GLU A 43 3.05 6.49 -12.21
N ASN A 44 2.50 5.41 -11.64
CA ASN A 44 1.50 5.47 -10.57
C ASN A 44 2.07 5.19 -9.18
N PHE A 45 3.34 4.81 -9.09
CA PHE A 45 4.00 4.60 -7.82
C PHE A 45 4.19 5.93 -7.06
N VAL A 46 3.87 5.91 -5.77
CA VAL A 46 4.09 7.01 -4.83
C VAL A 46 4.93 6.50 -3.66
N SER A 47 6.00 7.22 -3.32
CA SER A 47 6.93 6.86 -2.25
C SER A 47 6.41 7.28 -0.87
N GLU A 48 5.27 6.72 -0.47
CA GLU A 48 4.62 6.96 0.83
C GLU A 48 4.44 5.66 1.62
N ARG A 49 4.21 5.78 2.93
CA ARG A 49 4.04 4.64 3.85
C ARG A 49 2.75 3.87 3.56
N VAL A 50 1.66 4.60 3.32
CA VAL A 50 0.34 4.11 2.95
C VAL A 50 -0.20 5.02 1.86
N VAL A 51 -0.84 4.45 0.85
CA VAL A 51 -1.51 5.19 -0.21
C VAL A 51 -2.92 4.64 -0.34
N ARG A 52 -3.92 5.51 -0.22
CA ARG A 52 -5.32 5.26 -0.54
C ARG A 52 -5.69 6.04 -1.80
N ASP A 53 -6.17 5.34 -2.81
CA ASP A 53 -6.77 5.92 -4.00
C ASP A 53 -8.09 5.20 -4.30
N GLY A 54 -9.19 5.90 -4.04
CA GLY A 54 -10.53 5.30 -4.00
C GLY A 54 -10.57 4.12 -3.03
N ASN A 55 -11.02 2.96 -3.52
CA ASN A 55 -11.14 1.71 -2.76
C ASN A 55 -9.86 0.85 -2.75
N VAL A 56 -8.75 1.35 -3.30
CA VAL A 56 -7.46 0.65 -3.30
C VAL A 56 -6.56 1.26 -2.24
N ILE A 57 -6.22 0.46 -1.22
CA ILE A 57 -5.31 0.86 -0.15
C ILE A 57 -4.08 -0.05 -0.24
N THR A 58 -2.91 0.56 -0.37
CA THR A 58 -1.62 -0.13 -0.42
C THR A 58 -0.67 0.44 0.63
N ALA A 59 0.27 -0.37 1.11
CA ALA A 59 1.21 0.04 2.14
C ALA A 59 2.59 -0.57 1.94
N GLN A 60 3.58 0.13 2.51
CA GLN A 60 4.91 -0.41 2.77
C GLN A 60 4.83 -1.47 3.87
N GLY A 61 5.68 -2.50 3.81
CA GLY A 61 5.65 -3.60 4.78
C GLY A 61 5.87 -3.16 6.23
N THR A 62 6.58 -2.05 6.44
CA THR A 62 6.89 -1.46 7.75
C THR A 62 5.77 -0.54 8.28
N ALA A 63 4.68 -0.36 7.53
CA ALA A 63 3.57 0.56 7.83
C ALA A 63 2.28 -0.18 8.20
N PHE A 64 2.37 -1.32 8.90
CA PHE A 64 1.20 -2.15 9.20
C PHE A 64 0.18 -1.45 10.14
N ILE A 65 0.65 -0.66 11.11
CA ILE A 65 -0.23 0.15 11.98
C ILE A 65 -0.94 1.22 11.16
N ASP A 66 -0.17 1.98 10.36
CA ASP A 66 -0.72 3.02 9.49
C ASP A 66 -1.76 2.43 8.52
N PHE A 67 -1.46 1.26 7.95
CA PHE A 67 -2.37 0.54 7.05
C PHE A 67 -3.66 0.11 7.76
N ALA A 68 -3.58 -0.38 9.00
CA ALA A 68 -4.75 -0.74 9.78
C ALA A 68 -5.64 0.48 10.09
N ILE A 69 -5.03 1.61 10.46
CA ILE A 69 -5.75 2.87 10.68
C ILE A 69 -6.46 3.32 9.41
N GLU A 70 -5.79 3.27 8.25
CA GLU A 70 -6.39 3.64 6.96
C GLU A 70 -7.56 2.73 6.55
N ILE A 71 -7.50 1.44 6.90
CA ILE A 71 -8.60 0.51 6.71
C ILE A 71 -9.79 0.87 7.61
N CYS A 72 -9.56 1.17 8.89
CA CYS A 72 -10.61 1.62 9.81
C CYS A 72 -11.26 2.92 9.33
N ASP A 73 -10.45 3.88 8.86
CA ASP A 73 -10.92 5.14 8.28
C ASP A 73 -11.78 4.89 7.03
N TRP A 74 -11.33 4.02 6.13
CA TRP A 74 -12.09 3.67 4.92
C TRP A 74 -13.46 3.03 5.23
N PHE A 75 -13.55 2.25 6.29
CA PHE A 75 -14.82 1.69 6.78
C PHE A 75 -15.63 2.67 7.62
N ASN A 76 -15.18 3.92 7.76
CA ASN A 76 -15.83 4.98 8.49
C ASN A 76 -16.08 4.62 9.96
N LEU A 77 -15.08 3.96 10.58
CA LEU A 77 -15.14 3.49 11.97
C LEU A 77 -14.82 4.57 13.00
N PHE A 78 -14.25 5.70 12.58
CA PHE A 78 -13.97 6.84 13.43
C PHE A 78 -15.12 7.85 13.39
N GLU A 79 -15.49 8.40 14.53
CA GLU A 79 -16.57 9.39 14.61
C GLU A 79 -16.19 10.71 13.93
N ASN A 80 -14.91 11.08 14.02
CA ASN A 80 -14.34 12.30 13.47
C ASN A 80 -12.80 12.20 13.43
N GLN A 81 -12.14 13.25 12.94
CA GLN A 81 -10.68 13.30 12.84
C GLN A 81 -9.99 13.23 14.21
N GLU A 82 -10.58 13.79 15.26
CA GLU A 82 -9.99 13.77 16.61
C GLU A 82 -9.97 12.34 17.19
N ASP A 83 -11.06 11.59 17.01
CA ASP A 83 -11.15 10.17 17.38
C ASP A 83 -10.07 9.34 16.66
N ARG A 84 -9.92 9.53 15.34
CA ARG A 84 -8.86 8.90 14.54
C ARG A 84 -7.47 9.24 15.08
N ASP A 85 -7.19 10.51 15.35
CA ASP A 85 -5.88 10.99 15.80
C ASP A 85 -5.54 10.47 17.21
N ASN A 86 -6.55 10.35 18.09
CA ASN A 86 -6.39 9.78 19.42
C ASN A 86 -6.09 8.27 19.34
N PHE A 87 -6.84 7.53 18.52
CA PHE A 87 -6.58 6.12 18.26
C PHE A 87 -5.18 5.89 17.69
N GLU A 88 -4.75 6.75 16.76
CA GLU A 88 -3.40 6.70 16.19
C GLU A 88 -2.31 6.88 17.25
N LYS A 89 -2.47 7.84 18.18
CA LYS A 89 -1.53 8.05 19.29
C LYS A 89 -1.49 6.86 20.23
N GLU A 90 -2.66 6.34 20.63
CA GLU A 90 -2.76 5.19 21.54
C GLU A 90 -2.08 3.95 20.99
N ILE A 91 -2.36 3.57 19.74
CA ILE A 91 -1.78 2.36 19.13
C ILE A 91 -0.29 2.52 18.83
N LYS A 92 0.17 3.74 18.52
CA LYS A 92 1.59 4.01 18.27
C LYS A 92 2.40 4.26 19.56
N GLY A 93 1.74 4.47 20.69
CA GLY A 93 2.39 4.80 21.97
C GLY A 93 3.01 6.20 21.98
N LEU A 94 2.34 7.18 21.37
CA LEU A 94 2.77 8.58 21.27
C LEU A 94 2.16 9.47 22.36
#